data_AF-W2W176-F1
#
_entry.id   AF-W2W176-F1
#
_cell.length_a   1.000
_cell.length_b   1.000
_cell.length_c   1.000
_cell.angle_alpha   90.00
_cell.angle_beta   90.00
_cell.angle_gamma   90.00
#
_symmetry.space_group_name_H-M   'P 1'
#
loop_
_entity.id
_entity.type
_entity.pdbx_description
1 polymer ?
#
loop_
_entity_poly.entity_id
_entity_poly.type
_entity_poly.pdbx_seq_one_letter_code
_entity_poly.pdbx_strand_id
1 'polypeptide(L)'
;MQEQQKLMVDFTDYANVLIRMLNNCIKEPHNHLAVYLMQADGRARLDFIQNMEYKFIELLSVDFMRASEDTIRQHITFRYTSMKSRLQVLQTRLHEVNSIVKTKNPSLLLQLQKTVPSPSSRNRYLTH
;
A
#
# COMPACT_ATOMS: atom_id res chain seq x y z
N MET A 1 18.42 -4.23 -19.23
CA MET A 1 17.02 -3.76 -19.10
C MET A 1 16.59 -2.80 -20.23
N GLN A 2 17.21 -1.62 -20.38
CA GLN A 2 16.79 -0.61 -21.38
C GLN A 2 16.84 -1.13 -22.84
N GLU A 3 17.95 -1.71 -23.27
CA GLU A 3 18.09 -2.29 -24.62
C GLU A 3 17.26 -3.56 -24.83
N GLN A 4 17.11 -4.39 -23.78
CA GLN A 4 16.35 -5.65 -23.83
C GLN A 4 14.85 -5.42 -23.96
N GLN A 5 14.34 -4.28 -23.48
CA GLN A 5 12.91 -3.94 -23.50
C GLN A 5 12.59 -2.79 -24.46
N LYS A 6 13.56 -2.35 -25.28
CA LYS A 6 13.42 -1.22 -26.21
C LYS A 6 12.86 0.05 -25.55
N LEU A 7 13.19 0.26 -24.28
CA LEU A 7 12.74 1.44 -23.54
C LEU A 7 13.49 2.66 -24.08
N MET A 8 12.77 3.57 -24.75
CA MET A 8 13.30 4.86 -25.21
C MET A 8 13.40 5.91 -24.10
N VAL A 9 13.31 5.47 -22.84
CA VAL A 9 13.18 6.34 -21.67
C VAL A 9 14.50 6.37 -20.92
N ASP A 10 14.94 7.57 -20.54
CA ASP A 10 16.13 7.77 -19.72
C ASP A 10 15.95 7.15 -18.33
N PHE A 11 17.06 6.71 -17.73
CA PHE A 11 17.04 6.04 -16.42
C PHE A 11 16.36 6.87 -15.33
N THR A 12 16.49 8.20 -15.38
CA THR A 12 15.85 9.14 -14.46
C THR A 12 14.32 9.11 -14.52
N ASP A 13 13.75 8.81 -15.68
CA ASP A 13 12.31 8.79 -15.90
C ASP A 13 11.70 7.40 -15.72
N TYR A 14 12.53 6.36 -15.61
CA TYR A 14 12.08 4.99 -15.43
C TYR A 14 11.17 4.81 -14.20
N ALA A 15 11.51 5.44 -13.07
CA ALA A 15 10.67 5.42 -11.86
C ALA A 15 9.29 6.04 -12.10
N ASN A 16 9.23 7.15 -12.85
CA ASN A 16 7.98 7.81 -13.19
C ASN A 16 7.11 6.96 -14.12
N VAL A 17 7.73 6.21 -15.05
CA VAL A 17 7.04 5.24 -15.90
C VAL A 17 6.45 4.10 -15.08
N LEU A 18 7.21 3.51 -14.17
CA LEU A 18 6.71 2.46 -13.27
C LEU A 18 5.50 2.93 -12.45
N ILE A 19 5.59 4.14 -11.87
CA ILE A 19 4.47 4.74 -11.12
C ILE A 19 3.24 4.90 -12.03
N ARG A 20 3.43 5.34 -13.28
CA ARG A 20 2.33 5.49 -14.23
C ARG A 20 1.68 4.14 -14.57
N MET A 21 2.49 3.10 -14.83
CA MET A 21 1.98 1.76 -15.15
C MET A 21 1.18 1.16 -13.99
N LEU A 22 1.69 1.27 -12.76
CA LEU A 22 0.97 0.85 -11.56
C LEU A 22 -0.36 1.61 -11.40
N ASN A 23 -0.35 2.93 -11.58
CA ASN A 23 -1.56 3.74 -11.49
C ASN A 23 -2.58 3.39 -12.58
N ASN A 24 -2.14 3.06 -13.80
CA ASN A 24 -3.03 2.65 -14.89
C ASN A 24 -3.72 1.32 -14.57
N CYS A 25 -3.00 0.34 -14.02
CA CYS A 25 -3.60 -0.92 -13.56
C CYS A 25 -4.63 -0.72 -12.44
N ILE A 26 -4.44 0.26 -11.57
CA ILE A 26 -5.40 0.59 -10.50
C ILE A 26 -6.65 1.29 -11.07
N LYS A 27 -6.47 2.22 -12.02
CA LYS A 27 -7.57 3.04 -12.56
C LYS A 27 -8.40 2.31 -13.62
N GLU A 28 -7.76 1.49 -14.45
CA GLU A 28 -8.37 0.86 -15.62
C GLU A 28 -8.05 -0.64 -15.67
N PRO A 29 -8.55 -1.45 -14.71
CA PRO A 29 -8.16 -2.85 -14.57
C PRO A 29 -8.60 -3.75 -15.75
N HIS A 30 -9.58 -3.31 -16.55
CA HIS A 30 -10.02 -4.04 -17.74
C HIS A 30 -9.06 -3.88 -18.93
N ASN A 31 -8.35 -2.75 -18.97
CA ASN A 31 -7.46 -2.39 -20.07
C ASN A 31 -5.98 -2.59 -19.69
N HIS A 32 -5.64 -2.50 -18.41
CA HIS A 32 -4.27 -2.59 -17.92
C HIS A 32 -4.17 -3.65 -16.81
N LEU A 33 -3.38 -4.68 -17.06
CA LEU A 33 -3.15 -5.81 -16.18
C LEU A 33 -1.72 -5.78 -15.66
N ALA A 34 -1.54 -6.21 -14.42
CA ALA A 34 -0.22 -6.46 -13.83
C ALA A 34 -0.17 -7.92 -13.38
N VAL A 35 0.68 -8.71 -14.03
CA VAL A 35 0.82 -10.15 -13.77
C VAL A 35 2.13 -10.40 -13.05
N TYR A 36 2.05 -10.92 -11.84
CA TYR A 36 3.23 -11.24 -11.02
C TYR A 36 3.44 -12.75 -10.95
N LEU A 37 4.56 -13.20 -11.51
CA LEU A 37 4.94 -14.61 -11.59
C LEU A 37 6.12 -14.86 -10.65
N MET A 38 5.92 -15.73 -9.66
CA MET A 38 6.97 -16.16 -8.75
C MET A 38 7.49 -17.54 -9.14
N GLN A 39 8.81 -17.67 -9.24
CA GLN A 39 9.49 -18.94 -9.46
C GLN A 39 9.88 -19.59 -8.13
N ALA A 40 10.02 -20.91 -8.12
CA ALA A 40 10.37 -21.67 -6.91
C ALA A 40 11.77 -21.34 -6.36
N ASP A 41 12.65 -20.79 -7.20
CA ASP A 41 14.00 -20.38 -6.85
C ASP A 41 14.08 -19.00 -6.16
N GLY A 42 12.94 -18.34 -5.96
CA GLY A 42 12.86 -17.02 -5.33
C GLY A 42 13.07 -15.86 -6.30
N ARG A 43 13.24 -16.10 -7.60
CA ARG A 43 13.09 -15.06 -8.62
C ARG A 43 11.60 -14.82 -8.89
N ALA A 44 11.26 -13.62 -9.30
CA ALA A 44 9.92 -13.29 -9.73
C ALA A 44 9.97 -12.27 -10.87
N ARG A 45 8.88 -12.14 -11.60
CA ARG A 45 8.75 -11.20 -12.71
C ARG A 45 7.37 -10.56 -12.66
N LEU A 46 7.33 -9.24 -12.84
CA LEU A 46 6.11 -8.45 -12.95
C LEU A 46 5.97 -7.94 -14.38
N ASP A 47 4.92 -8.36 -15.05
CA ASP A 47 4.62 -7.92 -16.42
C ASP A 47 3.39 -6.99 -16.42
N PHE A 48 3.58 -5.79 -16.96
CA PHE A 48 2.49 -4.86 -17.26
C PHE A 48 1.98 -5.14 -18.67
N ILE A 49 0.71 -5.51 -18.77
CA ILE A 49 0.07 -5.93 -20.02
C ILE A 49 -1.09 -5.00 -20.31
N GLN A 50 -1.16 -4.50 -21.53
CA GLN A 50 -2.30 -3.76 -22.04
C GLN A 50 -3.19 -4.67 -22.88
N ASN A 51 -4.47 -4.70 -22.55
CA ASN A 51 -5.50 -5.34 -23.35
C ASN A 51 -5.96 -4.35 -24.43
N MET A 52 -5.60 -4.63 -25.69
CA MET A 52 -6.06 -3.87 -26.86
C MET A 52 -7.31 -4.49 -27.50
N GLU A 53 -8.08 -5.29 -26.75
CA GLU A 53 -9.30 -6.02 -27.16
C GLU A 53 -9.06 -7.19 -28.13
N TYR A 54 -8.25 -6.99 -29.17
CA TYR A 54 -7.88 -8.03 -30.14
C TYR A 54 -6.52 -8.67 -29.84
N LYS A 55 -5.74 -8.09 -28.92
CA LYS A 55 -4.41 -8.58 -28.54
C LYS A 55 -3.97 -8.04 -27.19
N PHE A 56 -3.24 -8.87 -26.44
CA PHE A 56 -2.50 -8.43 -25.25
C PHE A 56 -1.09 -8.00 -25.65
N ILE A 57 -0.68 -6.82 -25.20
CA ILE A 57 0.65 -6.25 -25.46
C ILE A 57 1.37 -6.06 -24.12
N GLU A 58 2.55 -6.67 -23.99
CA GLU A 58 3.45 -6.39 -22.86
C GLU A 58 4.04 -4.99 -23.03
N LEU A 59 3.82 -4.13 -22.04
CA LEU A 59 4.32 -2.76 -22.01
C LEU A 59 5.68 -2.66 -21.31
N LEU A 60 5.83 -3.38 -20.19
CA LEU A 60 7.01 -3.35 -19.35
C LEU A 60 7.10 -4.64 -18.56
N SER A 61 8.31 -5.14 -18.40
CA SER A 61 8.59 -6.28 -17.54
C SER A 61 9.62 -5.91 -16.48
N VAL A 62 9.45 -6.36 -15.24
CA VAL A 62 10.37 -6.06 -14.14
C VAL A 62 10.74 -7.34 -13.43
N ASP A 63 12.03 -7.62 -13.35
CA ASP A 63 12.55 -8.76 -12.60
C ASP A 63 12.68 -8.41 -11.11
N PHE A 64 12.28 -9.35 -10.28
CA PHE A 64 12.33 -9.31 -8.83
C PHE A 64 13.16 -10.48 -8.31
N MET A 65 13.78 -10.27 -7.16
CA MET A 65 14.52 -11.28 -6.43
C MET A 65 14.07 -11.27 -4.98
N ARG A 66 13.91 -12.46 -4.40
CA ARG A 66 13.65 -12.61 -2.97
C ARG A 66 14.78 -11.94 -2.18
N ALA A 67 14.39 -10.99 -1.32
CA ALA A 67 15.31 -10.32 -0.42
C ALA A 67 15.82 -11.28 0.67
N SER A 68 17.02 -11.00 1.20
CA SER A 68 17.59 -11.74 2.33
C SER A 68 16.76 -11.55 3.61
N GLU A 69 16.87 -12.49 4.56
CA GLU A 69 16.16 -12.40 5.84
C GLU A 69 16.51 -11.13 6.63
N ASP A 70 17.77 -10.69 6.57
CA ASP A 70 18.21 -9.45 7.21
C ASP A 70 17.51 -8.22 6.63
N THR A 71 17.44 -8.14 5.30
CA THR A 71 16.73 -7.05 4.60
C THR A 71 15.24 -7.09 4.95
N ILE A 72 14.62 -8.27 4.97
CA ILE A 72 13.22 -8.45 5.37
C ILE A 72 13.00 -7.97 6.81
N ARG A 73 13.88 -8.36 7.74
CA ARG A 73 13.82 -7.94 9.15
C ARG A 73 13.94 -6.43 9.29
N GLN A 74 14.85 -5.80 8.55
CA GLN A 74 15.01 -4.34 8.51
C GLN A 74 13.74 -3.66 8.00
N HIS A 75 13.16 -4.14 6.90
CA HIS A 75 11.90 -3.61 6.36
C HIS A 75 10.74 -3.74 7.36
N ILE A 76 10.58 -4.89 8.01
CA ILE A 76 9.54 -5.11 9.03
C ILE A 76 9.74 -4.13 10.19
N THR A 77 10.96 -4.02 10.70
CA THR A 77 11.31 -3.15 11.82
C THR A 77 11.04 -1.69 11.49
N PHE A 78 11.45 -1.24 10.30
CA PHE A 78 11.21 0.11 9.80
C PHE A 78 9.73 0.43 9.70
N ARG A 79 8.93 -0.46 9.09
CA ARG A 79 7.48 -0.27 8.92
C ARG A 79 6.76 -0.22 10.26
N TYR A 80 7.08 -1.15 11.16
CA TYR A 80 6.53 -1.18 12.51
C TYR A 80 6.85 0.12 13.27
N THR A 81 8.11 0.53 13.28
CA THR A 81 8.57 1.73 14.00
C THR A 81 7.91 3.00 13.44
N SER A 82 7.82 3.11 12.11
CA SER A 82 7.17 4.24 11.44
C SER A 82 5.69 4.33 11.79
N MET A 83 4.97 3.20 11.79
CA MET A 83 3.56 3.18 12.19
C MET A 83 3.38 3.48 13.68
N LYS A 84 4.21 2.90 14.55
CA LYS A 84 4.19 3.16 15.99
C LYS A 84 4.39 4.64 16.30
N SER A 85 5.36 5.28 15.64
CA SER A 85 5.62 6.72 15.77
C SER A 85 4.40 7.56 15.34
N ARG A 86 3.81 7.25 14.18
CA ARG A 86 2.59 7.94 13.70
C ARG A 86 1.41 7.77 14.67
N LEU A 87 1.21 6.56 15.19
CA LEU A 87 0.16 6.27 16.16
C LEU A 87 0.36 7.07 17.46
N GLN A 88 1.59 7.13 17.97
CA GLN A 88 1.91 7.90 19.16
C GLN A 88 1.58 9.39 18.98
N VAL A 89 1.96 9.98 17.84
CA VAL A 89 1.62 11.39 17.53
C VAL A 89 0.11 11.61 17.50
N LEU A 90 -0.64 10.73 16.83
CA LEU A 90 -2.10 10.83 16.75
C LEU A 90 -2.76 10.65 18.12
N GLN A 91 -2.27 9.73 18.94
CA GLN A 91 -2.77 9.47 20.28
C GLN A 91 -2.51 10.66 21.21
N THR A 92 -1.33 11.28 21.15
CA THR A 92 -1.03 12.50 21.90
C THR A 92 -1.96 13.64 21.50
N ARG A 93 -2.14 13.88 20.19
CA ARG A 93 -3.07 14.91 19.70
C ARG A 93 -4.51 14.66 20.14
N LEU A 94 -4.97 13.42 20.06
CA LEU A 94 -6.30 13.04 20.52
C LEU A 94 -6.45 13.31 22.02
N HIS A 95 -5.44 12.97 22.82
CA HIS A 95 -5.45 13.20 24.26
C HIS A 95 -5.50 14.70 24.62
N GLU A 96 -4.72 15.53 23.92
CA GLU A 96 -4.75 16.99 24.07
C GLU A 96 -6.13 17.55 23.75
N VAL A 97 -6.71 17.19 22.60
CA VAL A 97 -8.06 17.62 22.20
C VAL A 97 -9.11 17.18 23.21
N ASN A 98 -9.06 15.93 23.65
CA ASN A 98 -9.99 15.39 24.65
C ASN A 98 -9.89 16.16 25.97
N SER A 99 -8.68 16.49 26.42
CA SER A 99 -8.44 17.28 27.63
C SER A 99 -9.01 18.70 27.50
N ILE A 100 -8.82 19.36 26.36
CA ILE A 100 -9.39 20.70 26.10
C ILE A 100 -10.93 20.64 26.14
N VAL A 101 -11.55 19.64 25.50
CA VAL A 101 -13.01 19.47 25.51
C VAL A 101 -13.52 19.23 26.92
N LYS A 102 -12.84 18.42 27.74
CA LYS A 102 -13.18 18.23 29.17
C LYS A 102 -13.22 19.55 29.93
N THR A 103 -12.22 20.40 29.74
CA THR A 103 -12.09 21.66 30.50
C THR A 103 -13.02 22.75 29.98
N LYS A 104 -13.25 22.83 28.66
CA LYS A 104 -13.97 23.94 28.03
C LYS A 104 -15.46 23.66 27.81
N ASN A 105 -15.86 22.42 27.52
CA ASN A 105 -17.24 22.07 27.16
C ASN A 105 -17.57 20.61 27.56
N PRO A 106 -17.75 20.32 28.86
CA PRO A 106 -17.98 18.96 29.35
C PRO A 106 -19.26 18.30 28.79
N SER A 107 -20.28 19.10 28.46
CA SER A 107 -21.55 18.64 27.87
C SER A 107 -21.38 18.01 26.48
N LEU A 108 -20.48 18.56 25.67
CA LEU A 108 -20.13 18.05 24.33
C LEU A 108 -19.41 16.71 24.42
N LEU A 109 -18.60 16.51 25.46
CA LEU A 109 -17.88 15.26 25.70
C LEU A 109 -18.82 14.10 26.01
N LEU A 110 -19.86 14.36 26.81
CA LEU A 110 -20.88 13.36 27.15
C LEU A 110 -21.70 12.94 25.93
N GLN A 111 -21.91 13.83 24.96
CA GLN A 111 -22.56 13.49 23.69
C GLN A 111 -21.64 12.69 22.77
N LEU A 112 -20.35 13.04 22.67
CA LEU A 112 -19.36 12.29 21.89
C LEU A 112 -19.12 10.89 22.45
N GLN A 113 -19.11 10.71 23.78
CA GLN A 113 -18.98 9.37 24.38
C GLN A 113 -20.18 8.47 24.11
N LYS A 114 -21.38 9.03 23.93
CA LYS A 114 -22.58 8.27 23.55
C LYS A 114 -22.56 7.79 22.10
N THR A 115 -21.76 8.40 21.23
CA THR A 115 -21.71 8.08 19.79
C THR A 115 -20.55 7.18 19.37
N VAL A 116 -19.61 6.84 20.27
CA VAL A 116 -18.56 5.85 19.98
C VAL A 116 -19.13 4.45 20.23
N PRO A 117 -19.40 3.63 19.19
CA PRO A 117 -19.81 2.25 19.40
C PRO A 117 -18.69 1.48 20.07
N SER A 118 -19.02 0.77 21.14
CA SER A 118 -18.14 -0.18 21.84
C SER A 118 -17.44 -1.11 20.84
N PRO A 119 -16.12 -1.37 20.98
CA PRO A 119 -15.39 -2.31 20.11
C PRO A 119 -15.82 -3.78 20.29
N SER A 120 -16.81 -4.07 21.14
CA SER A 120 -17.31 -5.44 21.41
C SER A 120 -18.13 -6.07 20.27
N SER A 121 -18.33 -5.39 19.13
CA SER A 121 -19.23 -5.89 18.07
C SER A 121 -18.54 -6.52 16.86
N ARG A 122 -17.20 -6.65 16.83
CA ARG A 122 -16.46 -7.10 15.64
C ARG A 122 -16.06 -8.59 15.62
N ASN A 123 -16.58 -9.42 16.52
CA ASN A 123 -16.18 -10.83 16.68
C ASN A 123 -17.27 -11.88 16.37
N ARG A 124 -18.27 -11.54 15.53
CA ARG A 124 -19.10 -12.56 14.86
C ARG A 124 -18.75 -12.54 13.39
N TYR A 125 -18.79 -13.71 12.74
CA TYR A 125 -18.40 -13.99 11.35
C TYR A 125 -16.92 -14.33 11.15
N LEU A 126 -16.51 -15.49 11.67
CA LEU A 126 -15.49 -16.35 11.09
C LEU A 126 -15.63 -17.78 11.67
N THR A 127 -16.73 -18.45 11.32
CA THR A 127 -16.84 -19.91 11.34
C THR A 127 -17.82 -20.33 10.25
N HIS A 128 -17.30 -20.77 9.10
CA HIS A 128 -17.84 -21.82 8.26
C HIS A 128 -16.70 -22.36 7.39
#